data_AF-A0A354R7W8-F1
#
_entry.id   AF-A0A354R7W8-F1
#
_cell.length_a   1.000
_cell.length_b   1.000
_cell.length_c   1.000
_cell.angle_alpha   90.00
_cell.angle_beta   90.00
_cell.angle_gamma   90.00
#
_symmetry.space_group_name_H-M   'P 1'
#
loop_
_entity.id
_entity.type
_entity.pdbx_description
1 polymer ?
#
loop_
_entity_poly.entity_id
_entity_poly.type
_entity_poly.pdbx_seq_one_letter_code
_entity_poly.pdbx_strand_id
1 'polypeptide(L)'
;MKRLVELFLAGGPVMWPILALSILGMAILIWKAAAFRAGKRDARGLVIVSTIITAEPMLGILGTVTGIMQTFGALNAAGGAANPLAATAGIGEALITTAAGLVASLILLFPYNWLDSQVDE
;
A
#
# COMPACT_ATOMS: atom_id res chain seq x y z
N MET A 1 -19.50 3.20 3.07
CA MET A 1 -18.78 1.90 3.16
C MET A 1 -18.75 1.15 1.84
N LYS A 2 -19.87 0.91 1.15
CA LYS A 2 -19.91 0.18 -0.14
C LYS A 2 -18.92 0.71 -1.20
N ARG A 3 -18.87 2.04 -1.39
CA ARG A 3 -17.92 2.72 -2.29
C ARG A 3 -16.43 2.51 -1.96
N LEU A 4 -16.07 2.37 -0.68
CA LEU A 4 -14.67 2.11 -0.28
C LEU A 4 -14.29 0.65 -0.55
N VAL A 5 -15.21 -0.27 -0.34
CA VAL A 5 -15.02 -1.69 -0.65
C VAL A 5 -14.92 -1.90 -2.17
N GLU A 6 -15.74 -1.19 -2.95
CA GLU A 6 -15.65 -1.20 -4.42
C GLU A 6 -14.30 -0.69 -4.92
N LEU A 7 -13.79 0.41 -4.37
CA LEU A 7 -12.45 0.92 -4.69
C LEU A 7 -11.35 -0.08 -4.28
N PHE A 8 -11.50 -0.75 -3.14
CA PHE A 8 -10.54 -1.75 -2.70
C PHE A 8 -10.52 -3.00 -3.58
N LEU A 9 -11.71 -3.47 -3.99
CA LEU A 9 -11.85 -4.60 -4.91
C LEU A 9 -11.34 -4.26 -6.31
N ALA A 10 -11.51 -3.00 -6.75
CA ALA A 10 -11.00 -2.50 -8.03
C ALA A 10 -9.46 -2.49 -8.10
N GLY A 11 -8.76 -2.24 -6.99
CA GLY A 11 -7.29 -2.30 -6.94
C GLY A 11 -6.69 -3.72 -7.06
N GLY A 12 -7.54 -4.75 -7.15
CA GLY A 12 -7.11 -6.11 -7.46
C GLY A 12 -6.33 -6.81 -6.34
N PRO A 13 -5.62 -7.92 -6.67
CA PRO A 13 -5.01 -8.80 -5.68
C PRO A 13 -3.93 -8.15 -4.80
N VAL A 14 -3.24 -7.13 -5.32
CA VAL A 14 -2.11 -6.47 -4.64
C VAL A 14 -2.56 -5.63 -3.44
N MET A 15 -3.84 -5.27 -3.37
CA MET A 15 -4.43 -4.55 -2.23
C MET A 15 -4.39 -5.37 -0.93
N TRP A 16 -4.47 -6.70 -1.02
CA TRP A 16 -4.43 -7.58 0.16
C TRP A 16 -3.07 -7.58 0.85
N PRO A 17 -1.93 -7.78 0.14
CA PRO A 17 -0.60 -7.57 0.69
C PRO A 17 -0.40 -6.18 1.30
N ILE A 18 -0.82 -5.10 0.62
CA ILE A 18 -0.70 -3.73 1.14
C ILE A 18 -1.43 -3.61 2.47
N LEU A 19 -2.68 -4.08 2.55
CA LEU A 19 -3.46 -4.04 3.77
C LEU A 19 -2.82 -4.87 4.89
N ALA A 20 -2.34 -6.07 4.58
CA ALA A 20 -1.69 -6.94 5.55
C ALA A 20 -0.41 -6.31 6.13
N LEU A 21 0.42 -5.70 5.28
CA LEU A 21 1.62 -4.98 5.71
C LEU A 21 1.27 -3.73 6.53
N SER A 22 0.24 -3.00 6.13
CA SER A 22 -0.23 -1.81 6.87
C SER A 22 -0.72 -2.16 8.27
N ILE A 23 -1.51 -3.24 8.40
CA ILE A 23 -1.97 -3.75 9.70
C ILE A 23 -0.79 -4.21 10.55
N LEU A 24 0.16 -4.95 9.96
CA LEU A 24 1.35 -5.41 10.66
C LEU A 24 2.22 -4.24 11.14
N GLY A 25 2.47 -3.26 10.28
CA GLY A 25 3.23 -2.06 10.61
C GLY A 25 2.58 -1.28 11.75
N MET A 26 1.26 -1.07 11.68
CA MET A 26 0.51 -0.38 12.74
C MET A 26 0.54 -1.16 14.06
N ALA A 27 0.39 -2.48 14.03
CA ALA A 27 0.47 -3.32 15.22
C ALA A 27 1.85 -3.22 15.89
N ILE A 28 2.93 -3.24 15.10
CA ILE A 28 4.30 -3.09 15.62
C ILE A 28 4.51 -1.69 16.21
N LEU A 29 4.03 -0.64 15.53
CA LEU A 29 4.14 0.74 16.02
C LEU A 29 3.37 0.95 17.33
N ILE A 30 2.15 0.43 17.45
CA ILE A 30 1.36 0.49 18.69
C ILE A 30 2.08 -0.25 19.81
N TRP A 31 2.59 -1.46 19.53
CA TRP A 31 3.33 -2.24 20.52
C TRP A 31 4.60 -1.53 20.98
N LYS A 32 5.33 -0.90 20.05
CA LYS A 32 6.53 -0.12 20.38
C LYS A 32 6.24 1.17 21.11
N ALA A 33 5.16 1.87 20.76
CA ALA A 33 4.70 3.03 21.54
C ALA A 33 4.34 2.65 22.99
N ALA A 34 3.73 1.48 23.21
CA ALA A 34 3.46 0.97 24.55
C ALA A 34 4.75 0.56 25.29
N ALA A 35 5.70 -0.09 24.61
CA ALA A 35 6.99 -0.47 25.18
C ALA A 35 7.84 0.75 25.58
N PHE A 36 7.80 1.82 24.76
CA PHE A 36 8.47 3.08 25.04
C PHE A 36 7.95 3.72 26.33
N ARG A 37 6.63 3.74 26.54
CA ARG A 37 6.01 4.22 27.80
C ARG A 37 6.41 3.40 29.03
N ALA A 38 6.77 2.13 28.85
CA ALA A 38 7.28 1.25 29.89
C ALA A 38 8.80 1.37 30.13
N GLY A 39 9.46 2.36 29.50
CA GLY A 39 10.91 2.63 29.66
C GLY A 39 11.82 1.70 28.85
N LYS A 40 11.28 0.89 27.93
CA LYS A 40 12.09 -0.01 27.09
C LYS A 40 12.37 0.65 25.73
N ARG A 41 13.61 1.08 25.52
CA ARG A 41 14.11 1.59 24.22
C ARG A 41 14.76 0.44 23.45
N ASP A 42 14.11 -0.05 22.40
CA ASP A 42 14.62 -1.14 21.55
C ASP A 42 14.18 -0.97 20.11
N ALA A 43 15.15 -0.89 19.19
CA ALA A 43 14.97 -0.62 17.76
C ALA A 43 14.53 -1.85 16.93
N ARG A 44 14.61 -3.08 17.46
CA ARG A 44 14.43 -4.32 16.68
C ARG A 44 13.09 -4.44 15.92
N GLY A 45 12.04 -3.75 16.37
CA GLY A 45 10.75 -3.70 15.67
C GLY A 45 10.65 -2.60 14.61
N LEU A 46 11.40 -1.51 14.75
CA LEU A 46 11.35 -0.36 13.85
C LEU A 46 11.96 -0.69 12.49
N VAL A 47 13.01 -1.51 12.43
CA VAL A 47 13.60 -1.98 11.15
C VAL A 47 12.58 -2.69 10.25
N ILE A 48 11.67 -3.48 10.85
CA ILE A 48 10.60 -4.15 10.10
C ILE A 48 9.62 -3.11 9.54
N VAL A 49 9.23 -2.12 10.34
CA VAL A 49 8.33 -1.06 9.89
C VAL A 49 8.97 -0.20 8.79
N SER A 50 10.25 0.11 8.89
CA SER A 50 11.01 0.81 7.84
C SER A 50 11.00 0.05 6.51
N THR A 51 11.15 -1.28 6.58
CA THR A 51 11.04 -2.15 5.40
C THR A 51 9.63 -2.12 4.81
N ILE A 52 8.59 -2.14 5.65
CA ILE A 52 7.19 -2.06 5.23
C ILE A 52 6.90 -0.73 4.52
N ILE A 53 7.31 0.40 5.12
CA ILE A 53 7.15 1.74 4.55
C ILE A 53 7.76 1.82 3.14
N THR A 54 8.90 1.17 2.94
CA THR A 54 9.59 1.13 1.64
C THR A 54 8.89 0.18 0.65
N ALA A 55 8.36 -0.94 1.13
CA ALA A 55 7.73 -1.95 0.29
C ALA A 55 6.32 -1.56 -0.21
N GLU A 56 5.52 -0.84 0.58
CA GLU A 56 4.14 -0.49 0.22
C GLU A 56 4.01 0.32 -1.08
N PRO A 57 4.82 1.38 -1.34
CA PRO A 57 4.79 2.10 -2.62
C PRO A 57 5.22 1.22 -3.80
N MET A 58 6.21 0.34 -3.60
CA MET A 58 6.68 -0.59 -4.63
C MET A 58 5.59 -1.59 -5.02
N LEU A 59 4.84 -2.09 -4.04
CA LEU A 59 3.66 -2.92 -4.27
C LEU A 59 2.57 -2.15 -5.02
N GLY A 60 2.30 -0.89 -4.65
CA GLY A 60 1.35 -0.03 -5.35
C GLY A 60 1.67 0.12 -6.85
N ILE A 61 2.94 0.38 -7.16
CA ILE A 61 3.45 0.47 -8.53
C ILE A 61 3.29 -0.88 -9.25
N LEU A 62 3.65 -2.00 -8.61
CA LEU A 62 3.47 -3.34 -9.18
C LEU A 62 2.00 -3.63 -9.55
N GLY A 63 1.07 -3.25 -8.67
CA GLY A 63 -0.37 -3.34 -8.94
C GLY A 63 -0.79 -2.51 -10.15
N THR A 64 -0.25 -1.30 -10.29
CA THR A 64 -0.53 -0.46 -11.46
C THR A 64 0.01 -1.07 -12.75
N VAL A 65 1.26 -1.55 -12.73
CA VAL A 65 1.89 -2.18 -13.90
C VAL A 65 1.07 -3.39 -14.37
N THR A 66 0.70 -4.27 -13.44
CA THR A 66 -0.10 -5.45 -13.76
C THR A 66 -1.52 -5.10 -14.24
N GLY A 67 -2.18 -4.11 -13.66
CA GLY A 67 -3.50 -3.63 -14.10
C GLY A 67 -3.48 -2.99 -15.50
N ILE A 68 -2.45 -2.18 -15.79
CA ILE A 68 -2.25 -1.61 -17.13
C ILE A 68 -1.98 -2.71 -18.17
N MET A 69 -1.16 -3.72 -17.83
CA MET A 69 -0.92 -4.87 -18.71
C MET A 69 -2.20 -5.64 -19.04
N GLN A 70 -3.06 -5.87 -18.05
CA GLN A 70 -4.36 -6.53 -18.25
C GLN A 70 -5.28 -5.68 -19.13
N THR A 71 -5.33 -4.37 -18.90
CA THR A 71 -6.11 -3.44 -19.71
C THR A 71 -5.70 -3.50 -21.18
N PHE A 72 -4.41 -3.40 -21.49
CA PHE A 72 -3.93 -3.50 -22.87
C PHE A 72 -4.12 -4.89 -23.48
N GLY A 73 -3.96 -5.97 -22.68
CA GLY A 73 -4.25 -7.33 -23.12
C GLY A 73 -5.70 -7.52 -23.56
N ALA A 74 -6.66 -6.98 -22.80
CA ALA A 74 -8.08 -7.02 -23.13
C ALA A 74 -8.41 -6.20 -24.40
N LEU A 75 -7.80 -5.01 -24.56
CA LEU A 75 -7.98 -4.19 -25.75
C LEU A 75 -7.44 -4.88 -27.01
N ASN A 76 -6.30 -5.57 -26.91
CA ASN A 76 -5.74 -6.34 -28.01
C ASN A 76 -6.64 -7.54 -28.38
N ALA A 77 -7.18 -8.24 -27.39
CA ALA A 77 -8.11 -9.35 -27.60
C ALA A 77 -9.41 -8.92 -28.28
N ALA A 78 -9.82 -7.65 -28.12
CA ALA A 78 -10.99 -7.07 -28.78
C ALA A 78 -10.78 -6.76 -30.28
N GLY A 79 -9.60 -7.06 -30.86
CA GLY A 79 -9.39 -7.09 -32.31
C GLY A 79 -9.59 -5.76 -33.04
N GLY A 80 -9.38 -4.62 -32.36
CA GLY A 80 -9.53 -3.28 -32.97
C GLY A 80 -10.87 -2.59 -32.69
N ALA A 81 -11.86 -3.28 -32.12
CA ALA A 81 -13.05 -2.66 -31.52
C ALA A 81 -12.78 -2.15 -30.08
N ALA A 82 -11.58 -1.62 -29.86
CA ALA A 82 -11.14 -1.14 -28.56
C ALA A 82 -11.98 0.06 -28.13
N ASN A 83 -12.83 -0.12 -27.11
CA ASN A 83 -13.59 0.99 -26.53
C ASN A 83 -12.65 1.86 -25.70
N PRO A 84 -12.38 3.12 -26.09
CA PRO A 84 -11.48 4.01 -25.35
C PRO A 84 -11.93 4.22 -23.90
N LEU A 85 -13.24 4.17 -23.63
CA LEU A 85 -13.79 4.30 -22.28
C LEU A 85 -13.36 3.12 -21.39
N ALA A 86 -13.34 1.90 -21.93
CA ALA A 86 -12.90 0.71 -21.18
C ALA A 86 -11.40 0.78 -20.85
N ALA A 87 -10.59 1.30 -21.77
CA ALA A 87 -9.17 1.55 -21.52
C ALA A 87 -8.96 2.55 -20.38
N THR A 88 -9.65 3.68 -20.42
CA THR A 88 -9.54 4.71 -19.37
C THR A 88 -10.03 4.22 -18.01
N ALA A 89 -11.07 3.37 -17.98
CA ALA A 89 -11.57 2.77 -16.76
C ALA A 89 -10.54 1.81 -16.14
N GLY A 90 -10.00 0.87 -16.91
CA GLY A 90 -9.01 -0.11 -16.42
C GLY A 90 -7.70 0.55 -15.95
N ILE A 91 -7.23 1.58 -16.64
CA ILE A 91 -6.09 2.39 -16.18
C ILE A 91 -6.44 3.14 -14.89
N GLY A 92 -7.65 3.69 -14.79
CA GLY A 92 -8.14 4.36 -13.58
C GLY A 92 -8.17 3.42 -12.37
N GLU A 93 -8.63 2.19 -12.55
CA GLU A 93 -8.61 1.15 -11.51
C GLU A 93 -7.19 0.80 -11.08
N ALA A 94 -6.27 0.65 -12.03
CA ALA A 94 -4.86 0.37 -11.75
C ALA A 94 -4.22 1.45 -10.85
N LEU A 95 -4.53 2.72 -11.10
CA LEU A 95 -4.01 3.86 -10.33
C LEU A 95 -4.48 3.89 -8.87
N ILE A 96 -5.64 3.31 -8.56
CA ILE A 96 -6.13 3.20 -7.17
C ILE A 96 -5.13 2.44 -6.31
N THR A 97 -4.50 1.40 -6.87
CA THR A 97 -3.53 0.55 -6.16
C THR A 97 -2.27 1.33 -5.78
N THR A 98 -1.77 2.19 -6.68
CA THR A 98 -0.65 3.09 -6.36
C THR A 98 -1.03 4.07 -5.27
N ALA A 99 -2.19 4.71 -5.38
CA ALA A 99 -2.65 5.64 -4.37
C ALA A 99 -2.76 4.97 -2.99
N ALA A 100 -3.28 3.73 -2.94
CA ALA A 100 -3.39 2.95 -1.72
C ALA A 100 -2.02 2.65 -1.09
N GLY A 101 -1.04 2.17 -1.87
CA GLY A 101 0.32 1.89 -1.39
C GLY A 101 1.02 3.14 -0.84
N LEU A 102 0.86 4.28 -1.51
CA LEU A 102 1.40 5.56 -1.04
C LEU A 102 0.75 6.01 0.27
N VAL A 103 -0.59 5.99 0.34
CA VAL A 103 -1.32 6.40 1.55
C VAL A 103 -0.98 5.51 2.74
N ALA A 104 -0.90 4.19 2.54
CA ALA A 104 -0.52 3.25 3.59
C ALA A 104 0.89 3.56 4.13
N SER A 105 1.85 3.82 3.23
CA SER A 105 3.25 4.12 3.62
C SER A 105 3.35 5.42 4.40
N LEU A 106 2.61 6.45 4.00
CA LEU A 106 2.57 7.74 4.68
C LEU A 106 2.00 7.63 6.10
N ILE A 107 0.97 6.82 6.30
CA ILE A 107 0.37 6.60 7.63
C ILE A 107 1.38 5.95 8.58
N LEU A 108 2.24 5.06 8.09
CA LEU A 108 3.28 4.42 8.91
C LEU A 108 4.51 5.31 9.12
N LEU A 109 4.87 6.14 8.14
CA LEU A 109 6.10 6.94 8.15
C LEU A 109 6.17 7.94 9.31
N PHE A 110 5.10 8.70 9.56
CA PHE A 110 5.09 9.70 10.63
C PHE A 110 5.30 9.11 12.04
N PRO A 111 4.50 8.11 12.47
CA PRO A 111 4.72 7.46 13.78
C PRO A 111 6.03 6.67 13.85
N TYR A 112 6.50 6.09 12.74
CA TYR A 112 7.83 5.47 12.67
C TYR A 112 8.93 6.47 13.01
N ASN A 113 9.00 7.60 12.31
CA ASN A 113 10.03 8.62 12.52
C ASN A 113 10.02 9.18 13.95
N TRP A 114 8.83 9.37 14.54
CA TRP A 114 8.72 9.82 15.92
C TRP A 114 9.21 8.77 16.93
N LEU A 115 8.96 7.48 16.71
CA LEU A 115 9.49 6.43 17.60
C LEU A 115 10.99 6.22 17.42
N ASP A 116 11.49 6.32 16.20
CA ASP A 116 12.91 6.16 15.85
C ASP A 116 13.77 7.22 16.55
N SER A 117 13.35 8.50 16.49
CA SER A 117 14.06 9.59 17.16
C SER A 117 14.15 9.44 18.68
N GLN A 118 13.23 8.70 19.30
CA GLN A 118 13.21 8.48 20.75
C GLN A 118 14.05 7.27 21.20
N VAL A 119 14.46 6.42 20.26
CA VAL A 119 15.34 5.26 20.52
C VAL A 119 16.81 5.63 20.32
N ASP A 120 17.09 6.58 19.42
CA ASP A 120 18.44 7.11 19.20
C ASP A 120 18.92 8.05 20.34
N GLU A 121 18.01 8.55 21.18
CA GLU A 121 18.30 9.24 22.47
C GLU A 121 18.40 8.29 23.67
#